data_AF-A0A947AAU2-F1
#
_entry.id   AF-A0A947AAU2-F1
#
_cell.length_a   1.000
_cell.length_b   1.000
_cell.length_c   1.000
_cell.angle_alpha   90.00
_cell.angle_beta   90.00
_cell.angle_gamma   90.00
#
_symmetry.space_group_name_H-M   'P 1'
#
loop_
_entity.id
_entity.type
_entity.pdbx_description
1 polymer ?
#
loop_
_entity_poly.entity_id
_entity_poly.type
_entity_poly.pdbx_seq_one_letter_code
_entity_poly.pdbx_strand_id
1 'polypeptide(L)' 'VTILTLGLFLLIINALIILLADYLIGGFSVSTIWWALLFSLLLSLLNSILHSFLKSENKS' A
#
# COMPACT_ATOMS: atom_id res chain seq x y z
N VAL A 1 -4.35 -23.59 -15.31
CA VAL A 1 -3.28 -23.68 -14.27
C VAL A 1 -2.53 -22.36 -14.14
N THR A 2 -2.07 -21.76 -15.25
CA THR A 2 -1.30 -20.51 -15.27
C THR A 2 -1.97 -19.31 -14.58
N ILE A 3 -3.28 -19.10 -14.78
CA ILE A 3 -4.02 -18.00 -14.13
C ILE A 3 -4.14 -18.21 -12.61
N LEU A 4 -4.28 -19.46 -12.18
CA LEU A 4 -4.35 -19.79 -10.76
C LEU A 4 -2.99 -19.60 -10.11
N THR A 5 -1.90 -20.04 -10.75
CA THR A 5 -0.54 -19.89 -10.22
C THR A 5 -0.04 -18.44 -10.27
N LEU A 6 -0.34 -17.69 -11.35
CA LEU A 6 0.04 -16.27 -11.47
C LEU A 6 -0.82 -15.37 -10.59
N GLY A 7 -2.13 -15.64 -10.48
CA GLY A 7 -3.03 -14.93 -9.57
C GLY A 7 -2.69 -15.20 -8.11
N LEU A 8 -2.39 -16.45 -7.76
CA LEU A 8 -1.96 -16.82 -6.40
C LEU A 8 -0.59 -16.22 -6.06
N PHE A 9 0.35 -16.18 -7.01
CA PHE A 9 1.64 -15.54 -6.82
C PHE A 9 1.52 -14.03 -6.56
N LEU A 10 0.64 -13.34 -7.28
CA LEU A 10 0.35 -11.92 -7.04
C LEU A 10 -0.30 -11.64 -5.69
N LEU A 11 -1.16 -12.55 -5.20
CA LEU A 11 -1.73 -12.46 -3.85
C LEU A 11 -0.67 -12.64 -2.77
N ILE A 12 0.25 -13.59 -2.95
CA ILE A 12 1.37 -13.83 -2.04
C ILE A 12 2.30 -12.62 -1.98
N ILE A 13 2.66 -12.04 -3.13
CA ILE A 13 3.52 -10.84 -3.18
C ILE A 13 2.86 -9.63 -2.53
N ASN A 14 1.56 -9.39 -2.79
CA ASN A 14 0.85 -8.31 -2.10
C ASN A 14 0.84 -8.51 -0.58
N ALA A 15 0.50 -9.71 -0.10
CA ALA A 15 0.51 -10.04 1.32
C ALA A 15 1.90 -9.83 1.97
N LEU A 16 2.97 -10.20 1.27
CA LEU A 16 4.35 -9.97 1.69
C LEU A 16 4.68 -8.48 1.84
N ILE A 17 4.29 -7.64 0.87
CA ILE A 17 4.53 -6.18 0.91
C ILE A 17 3.82 -5.55 2.10
N ILE A 18 2.58 -5.98 2.36
CA ILE A 18 1.76 -5.50 3.48
C ILE A 18 2.38 -5.90 4.82
N LEU A 19 2.79 -7.16 4.97
CA LEU A 19 3.44 -7.66 6.19
C LEU A 19 4.79 -6.95 6.44
N LEU A 20 5.52 -6.62 5.38
CA LEU A 20 6.75 -5.85 5.50
C LEU A 20 6.46 -4.42 6.00
N ALA A 21 5.40 -3.79 5.48
CA ALA A 21 4.98 -2.46 5.92
C ALA A 21 4.48 -2.47 7.39
N ASP A 22 3.76 -3.51 7.79
CA ASP A 22 3.34 -3.79 9.17
C ASP A 22 4.54 -3.80 10.13
N TYR A 23 5.59 -4.53 9.76
CA TYR A 23 6.81 -4.64 10.56
C TYR A 23 7.62 -3.34 10.61
N LEU A 24 7.64 -2.57 9.52
CA LEU A 24 8.40 -1.32 9.42
C LEU A 24 7.73 -0.14 10.12
N ILE A 25 6.40 -0.15 10.24
CA ILE A 25 5.61 0.93 10.82
C ILE A 25 5.05 0.47 12.17
N GLY A 26 5.76 0.77 13.25
CA GLY A 26 5.30 0.44 14.60
C GLY A 26 3.93 1.06 14.91
N GLY A 27 2.94 0.21 15.25
CA GLY A 27 1.55 0.62 15.51
C GLY A 27 0.60 0.45 14.31
N PHE A 28 1.11 0.02 13.16
CA PHE A 28 0.31 -0.42 12.01
C PHE A 28 0.16 -1.94 12.11
N SER A 29 -1.07 -2.43 12.31
CA SER A 29 -1.41 -3.86 12.30
C SER A 29 -2.41 -4.15 11.18
N VAL A 30 -2.03 -4.91 10.16
CA VAL A 30 -2.91 -5.27 9.03
C VAL A 30 -3.42 -6.69 9.21
N SER A 31 -4.59 -6.81 9.84
CA SER A 31 -5.19 -8.10 10.19
C SER A 31 -5.90 -8.80 9.03
N THR A 32 -6.15 -8.13 7.90
CA THR A 32 -6.87 -8.75 6.76
C THR A 32 -6.56 -8.07 5.43
N ILE A 33 -6.76 -8.80 4.32
CA ILE A 33 -6.64 -8.29 2.93
C ILE A 33 -7.48 -7.02 2.70
N TRP A 34 -8.64 -6.91 3.35
CA TRP A 34 -9.48 -5.71 3.30
C TRP A 34 -8.82 -4.48 3.92
N TRP A 35 -8.09 -4.65 5.03
CA TRP A 35 -7.33 -3.57 5.65
C TRP A 35 -6.18 -3.11 4.77
N ALA A 36 -5.54 -4.02 4.03
CA ALA A 36 -4.50 -3.67 3.09
C ALA A 36 -5.01 -2.85 1.88
N LEU A 37 -6.17 -3.22 1.33
CA LEU A 37 -6.81 -2.45 0.26
C LEU A 37 -7.19 -1.04 0.72
N LEU A 38 -7.73 -0.93 1.94
CA LEU A 38 -8.05 0.37 2.54
C LEU A 38 -6.79 1.21 2.76
N PHE A 39 -5.70 0.59 3.22
CA PHE A 39 -4.41 1.28 3.40
C PHE A 39 -3.83 1.78 2.08
N SER A 40 -3.89 0.97 1.01
CA SER A 40 -3.48 1.40 -0.34
C SER A 40 -4.24 2.65 -0.79
N LEU A 41 -5.55 2.70 -0.55
CA LEU A 41 -6.39 3.84 -0.89
C LEU A 41 -6.04 5.08 -0.05
N LEU A 42 -5.89 4.91 1.26
CA LEU A 42 -5.48 5.97 2.19
C LEU A 42 -4.09 6.52 1.84
N LEU A 43 -3.13 5.66 1.55
CA LEU A 43 -1.78 6.04 1.15
C LEU A 43 -1.79 6.82 -0.17
N SER A 44 -2.62 6.41 -1.14
CA SER A 44 -2.81 7.18 -2.37
C SER A 44 -3.39 8.57 -2.10
N LEU A 45 -4.35 8.68 -1.17
CA LEU A 45 -4.92 9.96 -0.78
C LEU A 45 -3.89 10.85 -0.07
N LEU A 46 -3.17 10.30 0.91
CA LEU A 46 -2.11 10.99 1.63
C LEU A 46 -1.00 11.43 0.68
N ASN A 47 -0.57 10.57 -0.23
CA ASN A 47 0.42 10.93 -1.25
C ASN A 47 -0.09 12.03 -2.18
N SER A 48 -1.36 12.00 -2.59
CA SER A 48 -1.93 13.08 -3.41
C SER A 48 -1.94 14.41 -2.67
N ILE A 49 -2.28 14.41 -1.38
CA ILE A 49 -2.30 15.59 -0.53
C ILE A 49 -0.87 16.09 -0.30
N LEU A 50 0.04 15.21 0.13
CA LEU A 50 1.46 15.51 0.33
C LEU A 50 2.12 16.03 -0.95
N HIS A 51 1.86 15.41 -2.12
CA HIS A 51 2.33 15.92 -3.41
C HIS A 51 1.74 17.29 -3.74
N SER A 52 0.48 17.55 -3.40
CA SER A 52 -0.12 18.87 -3.64
C SER A 52 0.57 19.95 -2.78
N PHE A 53 0.90 19.64 -1.53
CA PHE A 53 1.67 20.54 -0.67
C PHE A 53 3.13 20.69 -1.14
N LEU A 54 3.82 19.58 -1.42
CA LEU A 54 5.19 19.54 -1.94
C LEU A 54 5.34 20.15 -3.34
N LYS A 55 4.28 20.18 -4.14
CA LYS A 55 4.28 20.84 -5.45
C LYS A 55 4.00 22.34 -5.35
N SER A 56 3.51 22.82 -4.21
CA SER A 56 3.33 24.26 -3.96
C SER A 56 4.66 25.00 -3.80
N GLU A 57 5.76 24.29 -3.51
CA GLU A 57 7.09 24.86 -3.29
C GLU A 57 8.03 24.79 -4.51
N ASN A 58 7.63 24.11 -5.59
CA ASN A 58 8.35 24.11 -6.88
C ASN A 58 7.70 25.02 -7.93
N LYS A 59 7.09 26.11 -7.45
CA LYS A 59 6.57 27.20 -8.28
C LYS A 59 7.06 28.54 -7.74
N SER A 60 8.37 28.71 -7.67
CA SER A 60 9.03 30.02 -7.64
C SER A 60 10.27 29.99 -8.51
#